data_AF-A0A2N2KDS8-F1
#
_entry.id   AF-A0A2N2KDS8-F1
#
_cell.length_a   1.000
_cell.length_b   1.000
_cell.length_c   1.000
_cell.angle_alpha   90.00
_cell.angle_beta   90.00
_cell.angle_gamma   90.00
#
_symmetry.space_group_name_H-M   'P 1'
#
loop_
_entity.id
_entity.type
_entity.pdbx_description
1 polymer ?
#
loop_
_entity_poly.entity_id
_entity_poly.type
_entity_poly.pdbx_seq_one_letter_code
_entity_poly.pdbx_strand_id
1 'polypeptide(L)'
;MKKQFLSLSVTVLLLSLVLPPNPHAATRGIVATTSHGESISVYSDYHALVVGVGTYTAGWPNLPGALKDSKEVASAWKNSGSR
;
A
#
# COMPACT_ATOMS: atom_id res chain seq x y z
N MET A 1 -40.52 -28.64 -7.08
CA MET A 1 -39.20 -28.81 -6.44
C MET A 1 -38.08 -28.05 -7.17
N LYS A 2 -37.87 -28.23 -8.49
CA LYS A 2 -36.80 -27.53 -9.26
C LYS A 2 -36.83 -25.99 -9.20
N LYS A 3 -38.01 -25.36 -9.25
CA LYS A 3 -38.18 -23.90 -9.15
C LYS A 3 -37.83 -23.32 -7.77
N GLN A 4 -38.04 -24.10 -6.70
CA GLN A 4 -37.69 -23.68 -5.35
C GLN A 4 -36.18 -23.80 -5.08
N PHE A 5 -35.52 -24.82 -5.64
CA PHE A 5 -34.07 -24.89 -5.66
C PHE A 5 -33.43 -23.74 -6.46
N LEU A 6 -34.03 -23.37 -7.60
CA LEU A 6 -33.56 -22.23 -8.39
C LEU A 6 -33.73 -20.91 -7.63
N SER A 7 -34.88 -20.70 -6.99
CA SER A 7 -35.13 -19.52 -6.16
C SER A 7 -34.13 -19.43 -5.00
N LEU A 8 -33.88 -20.53 -4.30
CA LEU A 8 -32.95 -20.56 -3.18
C LEU A 8 -31.52 -20.25 -3.64
N SER A 9 -31.10 -20.79 -4.79
CA SER A 9 -29.79 -20.52 -5.38
C SER A 9 -29.61 -19.04 -5.73
N VAL A 10 -30.62 -18.42 -6.33
CA VAL A 10 -30.61 -16.98 -6.67
C VAL A 10 -30.54 -16.11 -5.41
N THR A 11 -31.28 -16.46 -4.35
CA THR A 11 -31.24 -15.74 -3.08
C THR A 11 -29.87 -15.83 -2.41
N VAL A 12 -29.24 -17.01 -2.42
CA VAL A 12 -27.88 -17.20 -1.87
C VAL A 12 -26.85 -16.40 -2.66
N LEU A 13 -26.96 -16.39 -4.00
CA LEU A 13 -26.08 -15.61 -4.86
C LEU A 13 -26.23 -14.10 -4.61
N LEU A 14 -27.46 -13.60 -4.53
CA LEU A 14 -27.74 -12.20 -4.20
C LEU A 14 -27.21 -11.82 -2.82
N LEU A 15 -27.36 -12.70 -1.82
CA LEU A 15 -26.86 -12.45 -0.47
C LEU A 15 -25.33 -12.35 -0.46
N SER A 16 -24.64 -13.23 -1.20
CA SER A 16 -23.17 -13.21 -1.30
C SER A 16 -22.61 -11.91 -1.91
N LEU A 17 -23.40 -11.21 -2.74
CA LEU A 17 -23.02 -9.93 -3.35
C LEU A 17 -23.12 -8.74 -2.37
N VAL A 18 -23.89 -8.88 -1.28
CA VAL A 18 -24.13 -7.82 -0.29
C VAL A 18 -23.15 -7.92 0.89
N LEU A 19 -22.47 -9.05 1.08
CA LEU A 19 -21.44 -9.15 2.11
C LEU A 19 -20.24 -8.27 1.74
N PRO A 20 -19.83 -7.32 2.60
CA PRO A 20 -18.65 -6.50 2.34
C PRO A 20 -17.41 -7.39 2.28
N PRO A 21 -16.46 -7.13 1.35
CA PRO A 21 -15.19 -7.84 1.35
C PRO A 21 -14.47 -7.57 2.67
N ASN A 22 -14.04 -8.63 3.37
CA ASN A 22 -13.19 -8.48 4.56
C ASN A 22 -11.91 -7.75 4.15
N PRO A 23 -11.64 -6.54 4.66
CA PRO A 23 -10.41 -5.84 4.33
C PRO A 23 -9.26 -6.49 5.10
N HIS A 24 -8.71 -7.58 4.57
CA HIS A 24 -7.47 -8.22 5.04
C HIS A 24 -6.24 -7.30 4.90
N ALA A 25 -6.41 -6.02 4.54
CA ALA A 25 -5.36 -5.02 4.56
C ALA A 25 -5.04 -4.56 5.99
N ALA A 26 -6.04 -4.54 6.89
CA ALA A 26 -5.87 -4.07 8.28
C ALA A 26 -5.00 -5.02 9.15
N THR A 27 -4.77 -6.25 8.70
CA THR A 27 -3.95 -7.26 9.41
C THR A 27 -2.54 -7.41 8.83
N ARG A 28 -2.17 -6.58 7.84
CA ARG A 28 -0.83 -6.63 7.21
C ARG A 28 0.12 -5.71 7.98
N GLY A 29 1.33 -6.17 8.24
CA GLY A 29 2.35 -5.41 8.95
C GLY A 29 3.15 -6.29 9.90
N ILE A 30 4.31 -5.79 10.34
CA ILE A 30 5.13 -6.46 11.35
C ILE A 30 4.80 -5.84 12.70
N VAL A 31 4.31 -6.69 13.61
CA VAL A 31 3.99 -6.32 14.98
C VAL A 31 5.02 -6.96 15.89
N ALA A 32 5.68 -6.15 16.71
CA ALA A 32 6.56 -6.60 17.78
C ALA A 32 5.83 -6.54 19.11
N THR A 33 6.22 -7.39 20.06
CA THR A 33 5.69 -7.36 21.43
C THR A 33 6.76 -6.83 22.37
N THR A 34 6.42 -5.86 23.22
CA THR A 34 7.33 -5.34 24.25
C THR A 34 7.55 -6.37 25.35
N SER A 35 8.57 -6.15 26.18
CA SER A 35 8.79 -6.93 27.41
C SER A 35 7.60 -6.91 28.38
N HIS A 36 6.69 -5.93 28.25
CA HIS A 36 5.48 -5.78 29.06
C HIS A 36 4.22 -6.34 28.38
N GLY A 37 4.35 -6.99 27.22
CA GLY A 37 3.24 -7.63 26.50
C GLY A 37 2.45 -6.70 25.57
N GLU A 38 2.89 -5.46 25.36
CA GLU A 38 2.22 -4.51 24.47
C GLU A 38 2.61 -4.77 23.01
N SER A 39 1.63 -4.72 22.11
CA SER A 39 1.85 -4.83 20.66
C SER A 39 2.22 -3.48 20.05
N ILE A 40 3.40 -3.38 19.44
CA ILE A 40 3.89 -2.20 18.73
C ILE A 40 4.00 -2.52 17.24
N SER A 41 3.44 -1.65 16.40
CA SER A 41 3.67 -1.69 14.95
C SER A 41 5.08 -1.17 14.65
N VAL A 42 5.93 -1.99 14.05
CA VAL A 42 7.37 -1.68 13.86
C VAL A 42 7.60 -0.64 12.76
N TYR A 43 6.53 -0.27 12.04
CA TYR A 43 6.58 0.31 10.70
C TYR A 43 5.40 1.24 10.41
N SER A 44 4.86 1.89 11.43
CA SER A 44 3.71 2.78 11.30
C SER A 44 4.07 4.21 10.87
N ASP A 45 5.33 4.63 10.97
CA ASP A 45 5.78 5.98 10.62
C ASP A 45 7.14 5.91 9.91
N TYR A 46 7.12 6.16 8.59
CA TYR A 46 8.31 6.11 7.75
C TYR A 46 8.49 7.44 7.03
N HIS A 47 9.74 7.88 6.95
CA HIS A 47 10.14 9.04 6.16
C HIS A 47 11.10 8.61 5.06
N ALA A 48 10.97 9.24 3.89
CA ALA A 48 11.88 9.03 2.78
C ALA A 48 12.57 10.35 2.40
N LEU A 49 13.89 10.30 2.24
CA LEU A 49 14.67 11.37 1.63
C LEU A 49 15.02 10.95 0.20
N VAL A 50 14.58 11.73 -0.79
CA VAL A 50 14.87 11.49 -2.20
C VAL A 50 15.85 12.55 -2.70
N VAL A 51 17.00 12.12 -3.22
CA VAL A 51 18.06 13.01 -3.71
C VAL A 51 18.35 12.71 -5.19
N GLY A 52 18.15 13.71 -6.05
CA GLY A 52 18.54 13.65 -7.46
C GLY A 52 19.92 14.27 -7.68
N VAL A 53 20.88 13.49 -8.19
CA VAL A 53 22.24 13.97 -8.53
C VAL A 53 22.46 13.85 -10.02
N GLY A 54 22.67 14.98 -10.71
CA GLY A 54 22.79 14.96 -12.18
C GLY A 54 23.70 16.00 -12.82
N THR A 55 24.21 16.99 -12.08
CA THR A 55 25.11 18.03 -12.60
C THR A 55 26.53 17.78 -12.10
N TYR A 56 27.26 16.90 -12.77
CA TYR A 56 28.62 16.54 -12.37
C TYR A 56 29.64 17.51 -12.99
N THR A 57 30.72 17.79 -12.25
CA THR A 57 31.74 18.76 -12.67
C THR A 57 33.12 18.14 -12.96
N ALA A 58 33.34 16.87 -12.57
CA ALA A 58 34.65 16.20 -12.62
C ALA A 58 34.74 15.13 -13.72
N GLY A 59 34.23 15.41 -14.92
CA GLY A 59 34.36 14.54 -16.10
C GLY A 59 33.29 13.46 -16.27
N TRP A 60 32.36 13.31 -15.31
CA TRP A 60 31.19 12.46 -15.48
C TRP A 60 30.13 13.15 -16.37
N PRO A 61 29.42 12.39 -17.22
CA PRO A 61 28.33 12.93 -18.02
C PRO A 61 27.18 13.40 -17.12
N ASN A 62 26.50 14.46 -17.55
CA ASN A 62 25.30 14.93 -16.87
C ASN A 62 24.17 13.91 -16.97
N LEU A 63 23.38 13.80 -15.90
CA LEU A 63 22.15 13.00 -15.84
C LEU A 63 20.95 13.95 -15.76
N PRO A 64 20.41 14.42 -16.91
CA PRO A 64 19.33 15.41 -16.92
C PRO A 64 18.03 14.89 -16.30
N GLY A 65 17.83 13.56 -16.27
CA GLY A 65 16.66 12.92 -15.67
C GLY A 65 16.64 12.93 -14.14
N ALA A 66 17.80 13.04 -13.48
CA ALA A 66 17.91 12.81 -12.03
C ALA A 66 16.99 13.71 -11.19
N LEU A 67 16.83 14.98 -11.58
CA LEU A 67 15.91 15.90 -10.90
C LEU A 67 14.45 15.52 -11.12
N LYS A 68 14.07 15.15 -12.35
CA LYS A 68 12.70 14.76 -12.69
C LYS A 68 12.31 13.47 -11.96
N ASP A 69 13.18 12.47 -12.01
CA ASP A 69 12.94 11.17 -11.38
C ASP A 69 12.82 11.31 -9.86
N SER A 70 13.68 12.11 -9.23
CA SER A 70 13.59 12.37 -7.79
C SER A 70 12.26 13.02 -7.39
N LYS A 71 11.74 13.94 -8.20
CA LYS A 71 10.42 14.56 -7.97
C LYS A 71 9.27 13.59 -8.17
N GLU A 72 9.34 12.74 -9.19
CA GLU A 72 8.32 11.73 -9.48
C GLU A 72 8.26 10.68 -8.36
N VAL A 73 9.42 10.20 -7.89
CA VAL A 73 9.50 9.27 -6.75
C VAL A 73 8.96 9.90 -5.47
N ALA A 74 9.33 11.16 -5.16
CA ALA A 74 8.81 11.86 -4.00
C ALA A 74 7.27 12.05 -4.07
N SER A 75 6.75 12.33 -5.27
CA SER A 75 5.31 12.49 -5.49
C SER A 75 4.57 11.16 -5.35
N ALA A 76 5.10 10.10 -5.94
CA ALA A 76 4.54 8.75 -5.82
C ALA A 76 4.55 8.27 -4.36
N TRP A 77 5.62 8.55 -3.63
CA TRP A 77 5.73 8.25 -2.20
C TRP A 77 4.63 8.96 -1.40
N LYS A 78 4.52 10.29 -1.53
CA LYS A 78 3.48 11.08 -0.85
C LYS A 78 2.05 10.59 -1.15
N ASN A 79 1.80 10.15 -2.38
CA ASN A 79 0.49 9.65 -2.80
C ASN A 79 0.17 8.24 -2.26
N SER A 80 1.18 7.48 -1.82
CA SER A 80 1.00 6.12 -1.27
C SER A 80 0.52 6.09 0.19
N GLY A 81 0.29 7.25 0.81
CA GLY A 81 -0.20 7.37 2.19
C GLY A 81 0.91 7.47 3.25
N SER A 82 2.17 7.50 2.83
CA SER A 82 3.33 7.80 3.66
C SER A 82 3.52 9.32 3.79
N ARG A 83 3.95 9.76 4.98
CA ARG A 83 4.10 11.19 5.34
C ARG A 83 5.42 11.78 4.87
#